data_AF-A0ABD5IQF9-F1
#
_entry.id   AF-A0ABD5IQF9-F1
#
_cell.length_a   1.000
_cell.length_b   1.000
_cell.length_c   1.000
_cell.angle_alpha   90.00
_cell.angle_beta   90.00
_cell.angle_gamma   90.00
#
_symmetry.space_group_name_H-M   'P 1'
#
loop_
_entity.id
_entity.type
_entity.pdbx_description
1 polymer ?
#
loop_
_entity_poly.entity_id
_entity_poly.type
_entity_poly.pdbx_seq_one_letter_code
_entity_poly.pdbx_strand_id
1 'polypeptide(L)' 'MAGLMLRKEEFFPSATQAVAVADRYPQNVFAEHTHEFSELVLVWRGNGLHVLNDRPWRITRGDLFYIRAEDKHS' A
#
# COMPACT_ATOMS: atom_id res chain seq x y z
N MET A 1 2.35 12.03 -17.86
CA MET A 1 1.07 11.76 -17.18
C MET A 1 1.41 11.54 -15.72
N ALA A 2 0.89 12.36 -14.79
CA ALA A 2 1.11 12.11 -13.37
C ALA A 2 0.25 10.90 -12.95
N GLY A 3 0.85 9.92 -12.26
CA GLY A 3 0.13 8.76 -11.73
C GLY A 3 -0.77 9.13 -10.54
N LEU A 4 -1.61 8.19 -10.08
CA LEU A 4 -2.40 8.36 -8.86
C LEU A 4 -1.47 8.50 -7.64
N MET A 5 -1.73 9.47 -6.77
CA MET A 5 -0.95 9.71 -5.55
C MET A 5 -1.88 9.79 -4.34
N LEU A 6 -1.68 8.89 -3.37
CA LEU A 6 -2.45 8.86 -2.13
C LEU A 6 -1.91 9.90 -1.14
N ARG A 7 -2.78 10.83 -0.74
CA ARG A 7 -2.43 11.94 0.15
C ARG A 7 -2.59 11.55 1.61
N LYS A 8 -1.68 11.98 2.48
CA LYS A 8 -1.77 11.65 3.92
C LYS A 8 -3.08 12.16 4.56
N GLU A 9 -3.60 13.28 4.09
CA GLU A 9 -4.83 13.90 4.63
C GLU A 9 -6.08 13.03 4.45
N GLU A 10 -6.06 12.10 3.50
CA GLU A 10 -7.17 11.16 3.25
C GLU A 10 -7.06 9.87 4.08
N PHE A 11 -5.86 9.54 4.57
CA PHE A 11 -5.56 8.25 5.21
C PHE A 11 -5.23 8.38 6.71
N PHE A 12 -4.89 9.58 7.18
CA PHE A 12 -4.60 9.84 8.59
C PHE A 12 -5.73 10.66 9.21
N PRO A 13 -6.28 10.26 10.37
CA PRO A 13 -7.36 10.99 11.04
C PRO A 13 -7.04 12.44 11.42
N SER A 14 -5.76 12.80 11.56
CA SER A 14 -5.33 14.17 11.81
C SER A 14 -3.89 14.41 11.38
N ALA A 15 -3.52 15.69 11.18
CA ALA A 15 -2.17 16.09 10.79
C ALA A 15 -1.08 15.79 11.84
N THR A 16 -1.46 15.54 13.10
CA THR A 16 -0.53 15.21 14.19
C THR A 16 -0.37 13.71 14.41
N GLN A 17 -1.18 12.88 13.75
CA GLN A 17 -1.12 11.43 13.90
C GLN A 17 0.01 10.84 13.06
N ALA A 18 0.98 10.22 13.72
CA ALA A 18 2.17 9.65 13.06
C ALA A 18 1.93 8.27 12.43
N VAL A 19 0.91 7.53 12.87
CA VAL A 19 0.60 6.17 12.40
C VAL A 19 -0.89 5.90 12.41
N ALA A 20 -1.38 5.21 11.39
CA ALA A 20 -2.75 4.72 11.26
C ALA A 20 -2.75 3.29 10.72
N VAL A 21 -3.87 2.58 10.86
CA VAL A 21 -4.07 1.24 10.30
C VAL A 21 -5.16 1.33 9.24
N ALA A 22 -4.85 0.87 8.04
CA ALA A 22 -5.80 0.78 6.93
C ALA A 22 -6.17 -0.69 6.69
N ASP A 23 -7.29 -1.14 7.28
CA ASP A 23 -7.74 -2.52 7.14
C ASP A 23 -8.20 -2.85 5.71
N ARG A 24 -7.94 -4.08 5.29
CA ARG A 24 -8.27 -4.61 3.96
C ARG A 24 -8.78 -6.05 4.06
N TYR A 25 -10.11 -6.21 4.12
CA TYR A 25 -10.76 -7.51 4.29
C TYR A 25 -11.86 -7.77 3.23
N PRO A 26 -11.51 -8.22 2.01
CA PRO A 26 -10.16 -8.42 1.48
C PRO A 26 -9.57 -7.13 0.87
N GLN A 27 -8.34 -7.21 0.34
CA GLN A 27 -7.84 -6.22 -0.59
C GLN A 27 -8.46 -6.48 -1.98
N ASN A 28 -9.26 -5.53 -2.47
CA ASN A 28 -9.73 -5.53 -3.87
C ASN A 28 -8.62 -5.03 -4.81
N VAL A 29 -8.80 -5.21 -6.12
CA VAL A 29 -7.91 -4.59 -7.11
C VAL A 29 -7.83 -3.09 -6.85
N PHE A 30 -6.61 -2.57 -6.77
CA PHE A 30 -6.34 -1.15 -6.57
C PHE A 30 -5.37 -0.70 -7.67
N ALA A 31 -5.58 0.50 -8.22
CA ALA A 31 -4.78 0.98 -9.34
C ALA A 31 -3.33 1.27 -8.92
N GLU A 32 -2.40 1.28 -9.88
CA GLU A 32 -1.02 1.72 -9.61
C GLU A 32 -0.99 3.13 -9.03
N HIS A 33 -0.28 3.30 -7.92
CA HIS A 33 -0.19 4.57 -7.19
C HIS A 33 1.12 4.72 -6.44
N THR A 34 1.45 5.97 -6.09
CA THR A 34 2.46 6.35 -5.09
C THR A 34 1.77 7.03 -3.89
N HIS A 35 2.55 7.49 -2.91
CA HIS A 35 2.04 8.04 -1.66
C HIS A 35 2.80 9.30 -1.23
N GLU A 36 2.24 9.98 -0.23
CA GLU A 36 2.97 10.96 0.60
C GLU A 36 3.48 10.37 1.93
N PHE A 37 3.22 9.09 2.18
CA PHE A 37 3.55 8.39 3.41
C PHE A 37 4.15 7.01 3.10
N SER A 38 4.91 6.46 4.04
CA SER A 38 5.39 5.08 3.95
C SER A 38 4.39 4.13 4.62
N GLU A 39 4.40 2.86 4.23
CA GLU A 39 3.52 1.86 4.81
C GLU A 39 4.17 0.48 4.99
N LEU A 40 3.60 -0.30 5.89
CA LEU A 40 3.91 -1.70 6.09
C LEU A 40 2.73 -2.54 5.60
N VAL A 41 2.97 -3.43 4.65
CA VAL A 41 1.94 -4.34 4.12
C VAL A 41 2.18 -5.73 4.69
N LEU A 42 1.20 -6.27 5.42
CA LEU A 42 1.24 -7.61 5.99
C LEU A 42 0.08 -8.45 5.46
N VAL A 43 0.40 -9.57 4.80
CA VAL A 43 -0.62 -10.46 4.23
C VAL A 43 -1.05 -11.49 5.28
N TRP A 44 -2.26 -11.32 5.81
CA TRP A 44 -2.81 -12.18 6.85
C TRP A 44 -3.29 -13.55 6.34
N ARG A 45 -3.92 -13.59 5.17
CA ARG A 45 -4.44 -14.81 4.50
C ARG A 45 -4.77 -14.53 3.04
N GLY A 46 -5.07 -15.59 2.28
CA GLY A 46 -5.36 -15.49 0.84
C GLY A 46 -4.06 -15.39 0.02
N ASN A 47 -4.21 -15.07 -1.27
CA ASN A 47 -3.10 -14.83 -2.18
C ASN A 47 -3.49 -13.81 -3.25
N GLY A 48 -2.50 -13.21 -3.90
CA GLY A 48 -2.68 -12.21 -4.94
C GLY A 48 -1.39 -11.89 -5.69
N LEU A 49 -1.44 -10.82 -6.49
CA LEU A 49 -0.29 -10.25 -7.16
C LEU A 49 -0.11 -8.82 -6.66
N HIS A 50 1.08 -8.53 -6.13
CA HIS A 50 1.50 -7.17 -5.77
C HIS A 50 2.61 -6.77 -6.73
N VAL A 51 2.37 -5.75 -7.55
CA VAL A 51 3.41 -5.21 -8.42
C VAL A 51 4.03 -4.02 -7.71
N LEU A 52 5.33 -4.10 -7.40
CA LEU A 52 6.07 -3.07 -6.68
C LEU A 52 7.25 -2.60 -7.54
N ASN A 53 7.25 -1.32 -7.93
CA ASN A 53 8.26 -0.73 -8.83
C ASN A 53 8.51 -1.59 -10.08
N ASP A 54 7.41 -1.91 -10.79
CA ASP A 54 7.39 -2.76 -11.99
C ASP A 54 7.81 -4.23 -11.77
N ARG A 55 8.14 -4.63 -10.53
CA ARG A 55 8.47 -6.01 -10.19
C ARG A 55 7.23 -6.74 -9.64
N PRO A 56 6.81 -7.86 -10.27
CA PRO A 56 5.68 -8.64 -9.80
C PRO A 56 6.07 -9.56 -8.63
N TRP A 57 5.25 -9.57 -7.59
CA TRP A 57 5.33 -10.48 -6.45
C TRP A 57 4.03 -11.27 -6.31
N ARG A 58 4.10 -12.60 -6.42
CA ARG A 58 3.00 -13.46 -5.98
C ARG A 58 3.03 -13.49 -4.46
N ILE A 59 1.99 -12.94 -3.84
CA ILE A 59 1.93 -12.78 -2.40
C ILE A 59 0.95 -13.76 -1.78
N THR A 60 1.20 -14.15 -0.53
CA THR A 60 0.38 -15.05 0.28
C THR A 60 0.62 -14.79 1.77
N ARG A 61 -0.08 -15.54 2.63
CA ARG A 61 0.05 -15.44 4.09
C ARG A 61 1.51 -15.40 4.55
N GLY A 62 1.84 -14.41 5.35
CA GLY A 62 3.14 -14.26 6.00
C GLY A 62 4.11 -13.33 5.25
N ASP A 63 3.77 -12.91 4.03
CA ASP A 63 4.56 -11.91 3.33
C ASP A 63 4.44 -10.53 4.00
N LEU A 64 5.58 -9.84 4.09
CA LEU A 64 5.73 -8.50 4.66
C LEU A 64 6.51 -7.62 3.68
N PHE A 65 5.98 -6.43 3.40
CA PHE A 65 6.65 -5.41 2.58
C PHE A 65 6.79 -4.11 3.35
N TYR A 66 7.94 -3.46 3.18
CA TYR A 66 8.16 -2.06 3.55
C TYR A 66 8.08 -1.22 2.28
N ILE A 67 7.11 -0.31 2.21
CA ILE A 67 6.83 0.52 1.04
C ILE A 67 7.16 1.97 1.39
N ARG A 68 8.04 2.61 0.61
CA ARG A 68 8.33 4.04 0.75
C ARG A 68 7.31 4.87 0.00
N ALA A 69 7.23 6.16 0.33
CA ALA A 69 6.28 7.08 -0.29
C ALA A 69 6.45 7.14 -1.83
N GLU A 70 7.69 7.06 -2.31
CA GLU A 70 8.03 7.17 -3.73
C GLU A 70 7.87 5.84 -4.49
N ASP A 71 7.73 4.72 -3.78
CA ASP A 71 7.52 3.43 -4.42
C ASP A 71 6.13 3.40 -5.05
N LYS A 72 6.04 2.93 -6.30
CA LYS A 72 4.78 2.77 -7.02
C LYS A 72 4.32 1.32 -6.94
N HIS A 73 3.04 1.10 -6.65
CA HIS A 73 2.52 -0.27 -6.58
C HIS A 73 1.03 -0.43 -6.84
N SER A 74 0.61 -1.67 -7.08
CA SER A 74 -0.78 -2.10 -7.28
C SER A 74 -1.03 -3.49 -6.74
#